data_AF-A0A6P5XP58-F1
#
_entry.id   AF-A0A6P5XP58-F1
#
_cell.length_a   1.000
_cell.length_b   1.000
_cell.length_c   1.000
_cell.angle_alpha   90.00
_cell.angle_beta   90.00
_cell.angle_gamma   90.00
#
_symmetry.space_group_name_H-M   'P 1'
#
loop_
_entity.id
_entity.type
_entity.pdbx_description
1 polymer ?
#
loop_
_entity_poly.entity_id
_entity_poly.type
_entity_poly.pdbx_seq_one_letter_code
_entity_poly.pdbx_strand_id
1 'polypeptide(L)'
;MPDLRGGIRRSKRINDNQESPAVLVTTARRGAASRGRGRGRRAMNQDDNAKLVGPGACGRGCTGINLPVRHVVEKTAERLVAVEEEGSTNPLPERVQLGNSPVYKLDRKLGKGGFGQVYVGRRISGGIGCTGADAFEVALKFEHRNGKGCSSGPPYEWQVYSTLNGCYGIPLVHYKGQLGDYYILVMDMLGPSLWDVWNSNNQMLTEEMVACIAVEAISILQQLHHKGFVHGDVKPENFLLGQPGTSNEKKLYLIDLGLASRWKEAASGRHVEYDQKPDVFRGTVRYASVHAHLGRTGSRRDDLESLAYTLIFLLRGKLPWQGYIGENKGFLVCKKKMATSPEMLCYLCPPPFQQFLEIVTNMKFDEEPNYPKLISLFHNSIDFNSSIRPIQIDGAIKVGHKRGRSLTELEDGEQLKKKVRLGSPASQWISIYNSRTSMKQRYHYNVMDSRLHQHVEKGKEDGLYISCVASSLNLWAVVMDVGTGFTSQVYELSPIFLHKEWIMEQWDKNYYITSVAGACNGSALVVMSKGSKWGIVMSRNAGYLSQVVELDFLYPSEGIHRRWEKGYRITSAAATEDQAAFILSASKRKSQDIMQETLRTSAFPSTHVKDKWLKNLYISSICYGRTVS
;
A
#
# COMPACT_ATOMS: atom_id res chain seq x y z
N MET A 1 -15.55 -45.33 12.94
CA MET A 1 -15.57 -46.73 12.49
C MET A 1 -16.13 -46.75 11.08
N PRO A 2 -15.50 -47.47 10.13
CA PRO A 2 -14.08 -47.80 9.97
C PRO A 2 -13.48 -46.89 8.86
N ASP A 3 -12.24 -47.00 8.37
CA ASP A 3 -10.98 -47.51 8.94
C ASP A 3 -9.82 -46.79 8.24
N LEU A 4 -8.64 -46.74 8.86
CA LEU A 4 -7.33 -46.70 8.18
C LEU A 4 -6.19 -46.70 9.21
N ARG A 5 -5.65 -47.90 9.49
CA ARG A 5 -4.35 -48.10 10.15
C ARG A 5 -3.32 -48.56 9.13
N GLY A 6 -2.09 -48.07 9.22
CA GLY A 6 -0.94 -48.65 8.50
C GLY A 6 0.26 -47.71 8.46
N GLY A 7 1.34 -48.03 9.18
CA GLY A 7 2.54 -47.16 9.20
C GLY A 7 3.52 -47.35 10.37
N ILE A 8 3.70 -48.58 10.87
CA ILE A 8 4.66 -48.82 11.97
C ILE A 8 6.09 -48.96 11.41
N ARG A 9 7.04 -48.18 11.95
CA ARG A 9 8.45 -48.57 11.99
C ARG A 9 9.04 -48.38 13.40
N ARG A 10 9.46 -49.51 14.00
CA ARG A 10 10.52 -49.57 15.02
C ARG A 10 11.88 -49.39 14.28
N SER A 11 13.05 -49.22 14.90
CA SER A 11 13.47 -49.30 16.30
C SER A 11 14.82 -48.58 16.48
N LYS A 12 15.09 -47.99 17.66
CA LYS A 12 16.25 -48.34 18.51
C LYS A 12 16.27 -47.49 19.79
N ARG A 13 16.39 -48.16 20.94
CA ARG A 13 16.94 -47.57 22.17
C ARG A 13 18.44 -47.86 22.20
N ILE A 14 19.21 -46.97 22.81
CA ILE A 14 20.44 -47.28 23.56
C ILE A 14 20.29 -46.53 24.90
N ASN A 15 20.79 -47.13 25.98
CA ASN A 15 20.62 -46.64 27.35
C ASN A 15 21.81 -45.79 27.82
N ASP A 16 21.51 -44.94 28.81
CA ASP A 16 22.29 -44.57 30.00
C ASP A 16 23.83 -44.45 29.93
N ASN A 17 24.35 -43.31 30.41
CA ASN A 17 24.99 -43.29 31.73
C ASN A 17 25.10 -41.88 32.35
N GLN A 18 25.26 -41.84 33.67
CA GLN A 18 25.54 -40.65 34.49
C GLN A 18 27.06 -40.34 34.42
N GLU A 19 27.56 -39.12 34.66
CA GLU A 19 27.77 -38.51 35.99
C GLU A 19 28.15 -37.00 35.90
N SER A 20 28.55 -36.38 37.01
CA SER A 20 28.87 -34.95 37.23
C SER A 20 29.81 -34.81 38.45
N PRO A 21 30.33 -33.63 38.88
CA PRO A 21 30.24 -32.26 38.33
C PRO A 21 31.61 -31.76 37.75
N ALA A 22 32.37 -30.69 38.09
CA ALA A 22 32.30 -29.61 39.09
C ALA A 22 33.30 -28.43 38.82
N VAL A 23 33.22 -27.37 39.66
CA VAL A 23 34.34 -26.50 40.18
C VAL A 23 35.30 -25.88 39.13
N LEU A 24 35.22 -24.57 38.81
CA LEU A 24 35.83 -23.40 39.51
C LEU A 24 37.39 -23.40 39.46
N VAL A 25 38.13 -22.30 39.19
CA VAL A 25 37.85 -20.85 39.31
C VAL A 25 38.61 -19.98 38.28
N THR A 26 38.41 -18.65 38.30
CA THR A 26 39.02 -17.59 37.45
C THR A 26 40.56 -17.52 37.49
N THR A 27 41.27 -16.95 36.51
CA THR A 27 41.57 -15.50 36.32
C THR A 27 42.18 -15.23 34.92
N ALA A 28 42.39 -14.04 34.36
CA ALA A 28 41.83 -12.67 34.39
C ALA A 28 42.96 -11.68 33.97
N ARG A 29 42.68 -10.68 33.11
CA ARG A 29 43.59 -9.54 32.72
C ARG A 29 44.82 -9.90 31.85
N ARG A 30 45.48 -8.96 31.14
CA ARG A 30 45.08 -7.78 30.30
C ARG A 30 46.33 -7.22 29.59
N GLY A 31 46.18 -6.60 28.41
CA GLY A 31 47.25 -5.87 27.68
C GLY A 31 47.67 -6.57 26.38
N ALA A 32 47.74 -6.01 25.16
CA ALA A 32 47.75 -4.65 24.58
C ALA A 32 49.14 -4.09 24.20
N ALA A 33 49.18 -3.45 23.02
CA ALA A 33 50.32 -2.76 22.35
C ALA A 33 51.48 -3.65 21.81
N SER A 34 52.23 -3.27 20.75
CA SER A 34 51.90 -2.41 19.58
C SER A 34 52.97 -2.49 18.46
N ARG A 35 52.62 -2.02 17.24
CA ARG A 35 53.48 -1.42 16.18
C ARG A 35 54.59 -2.27 15.49
N GLY A 36 54.53 -2.26 14.15
CA GLY A 36 55.64 -2.53 13.22
C GLY A 36 55.31 -1.97 11.82
N ARG A 37 56.28 -1.48 11.03
CA ARG A 37 56.03 -0.76 9.75
C ARG A 37 57.10 -1.00 8.68
N GLY A 38 56.65 -1.26 7.43
CA GLY A 38 57.37 -0.91 6.19
C GLY A 38 58.02 -2.06 5.39
N ARG A 39 58.53 -1.86 4.15
CA ARG A 39 58.15 -0.93 3.04
C ARG A 39 58.95 -1.21 1.73
N GLY A 40 58.28 -1.52 0.61
CA GLY A 40 58.83 -1.42 -0.78
C GLY A 40 59.63 -2.63 -1.34
N ARG A 41 60.04 -2.67 -2.64
CA ARG A 41 59.64 -1.87 -3.83
C ARG A 41 60.23 -2.42 -5.18
N ARG A 42 59.41 -2.53 -6.25
CA ARG A 42 59.77 -2.61 -7.73
C ARG A 42 60.58 -3.87 -8.20
N ALA A 43 60.78 -4.20 -9.50
CA ALA A 43 60.51 -3.53 -10.80
C ALA A 43 60.30 -4.50 -12.02
N MET A 44 59.68 -4.01 -13.12
CA MET A 44 59.97 -4.24 -14.58
C MET A 44 59.91 -5.68 -15.21
N ASN A 45 59.22 -5.94 -16.34
CA ASN A 45 59.43 -5.62 -17.80
C ASN A 45 60.46 -6.58 -18.49
N GLN A 46 60.40 -6.98 -19.79
CA GLN A 46 59.60 -6.55 -20.95
C GLN A 46 59.48 -7.57 -22.12
N ASP A 47 58.63 -7.23 -23.12
CA ASP A 47 58.30 -7.72 -24.49
C ASP A 47 59.35 -8.47 -25.37
N ASP A 48 58.90 -9.19 -26.43
CA ASP A 48 59.31 -8.90 -27.84
C ASP A 48 58.44 -9.55 -28.99
N ASN A 49 58.86 -9.43 -30.26
CA ASN A 49 58.10 -9.42 -31.54
C ASN A 49 58.68 -10.36 -32.65
N ALA A 50 58.18 -10.52 -33.90
CA ALA A 50 56.84 -10.64 -34.53
C ALA A 50 56.98 -10.85 -36.09
N LYS A 51 55.86 -11.08 -36.85
CA LYS A 51 55.71 -11.06 -38.36
C LYS A 51 56.34 -12.23 -39.16
N LEU A 52 56.06 -12.56 -40.44
CA LEU A 52 54.93 -12.39 -41.42
C LEU A 52 55.14 -13.32 -42.67
N VAL A 53 54.21 -13.27 -43.65
CA VAL A 53 54.34 -13.64 -45.11
C VAL A 53 53.98 -15.08 -45.54
N GLY A 54 53.20 -15.18 -46.64
CA GLY A 54 53.06 -16.30 -47.60
C GLY A 54 53.08 -15.73 -49.04
N PRO A 55 53.06 -16.52 -50.15
CA PRO A 55 51.79 -17.08 -50.69
C PRO A 55 51.96 -18.36 -51.57
N GLY A 56 50.89 -18.81 -52.28
CA GLY A 56 51.06 -19.40 -53.64
C GLY A 56 50.42 -20.76 -54.02
N ALA A 57 49.18 -20.74 -54.52
CA ALA A 57 48.63 -21.45 -55.69
C ALA A 57 48.85 -22.98 -56.01
N CYS A 58 47.71 -23.66 -56.23
CA CYS A 58 47.38 -24.66 -57.28
C CYS A 58 48.00 -26.09 -57.33
N GLY A 59 47.13 -27.13 -57.30
CA GLY A 59 47.46 -28.50 -57.74
C GLY A 59 46.33 -29.54 -57.57
N ARG A 60 45.92 -30.19 -58.67
CA ARG A 60 44.84 -31.21 -58.82
C ARG A 60 45.00 -32.44 -57.89
N GLY A 61 43.99 -33.23 -57.49
CA GLY A 61 42.55 -33.22 -57.78
C GLY A 61 42.05 -34.54 -58.43
N CYS A 62 41.32 -35.40 -57.71
CA CYS A 62 40.59 -36.56 -58.26
C CYS A 62 39.36 -36.99 -57.42
N THR A 63 38.21 -37.09 -58.09
CA THR A 63 36.95 -37.84 -57.81
C THR A 63 36.71 -38.54 -56.45
N GLY A 64 35.58 -38.26 -55.78
CA GLY A 64 35.01 -39.17 -54.76
C GLY A 64 33.86 -38.65 -53.87
N ILE A 65 32.62 -38.79 -54.34
CA ILE A 65 31.35 -38.89 -53.55
C ILE A 65 30.99 -37.75 -52.56
N ASN A 66 29.93 -37.01 -52.89
CA ASN A 66 29.21 -36.01 -52.07
C ASN A 66 28.38 -36.66 -50.93
N LEU A 67 28.01 -36.01 -49.81
CA LEU A 67 28.34 -34.69 -49.20
C LEU A 67 28.13 -34.83 -47.65
N PRO A 68 28.72 -33.96 -46.79
CA PRO A 68 29.05 -34.33 -45.40
C PRO A 68 28.19 -33.69 -44.28
N VAL A 69 28.59 -34.03 -43.05
CA VAL A 69 28.14 -33.44 -41.77
C VAL A 69 28.51 -31.94 -41.68
N ARG A 70 27.69 -31.18 -40.92
CA ARG A 70 27.73 -29.72 -40.79
C ARG A 70 28.78 -29.23 -39.78
N HIS A 71 29.36 -28.04 -40.02
CA HIS A 71 29.75 -27.15 -38.92
C HIS A 71 29.51 -25.66 -39.22
N VAL A 72 29.08 -24.99 -38.14
CA VAL A 72 28.66 -23.59 -37.95
C VAL A 72 29.53 -22.50 -38.61
N VAL A 73 28.89 -21.57 -39.33
CA VAL A 73 29.15 -20.12 -39.29
C VAL A 73 27.79 -19.39 -39.32
N GLU A 74 27.72 -18.19 -38.74
CA GLU A 74 26.50 -17.42 -38.51
C GLU A 74 25.79 -16.93 -39.80
N LYS A 75 24.45 -16.94 -39.77
CA LYS A 75 23.64 -15.89 -40.42
C LYS A 75 22.27 -15.75 -39.78
N THR A 76 21.75 -14.52 -39.81
CA THR A 76 20.47 -14.08 -39.26
C THR A 76 19.26 -14.80 -39.86
N ALA A 77 18.35 -15.29 -39.02
CA ALA A 77 16.98 -15.64 -39.42
C ALA A 77 15.97 -15.41 -38.27
N GLU A 78 14.96 -14.60 -38.58
CA GLU A 78 13.58 -14.58 -38.05
C GLU A 78 13.29 -15.19 -36.66
N ARG A 79 13.11 -14.28 -35.69
CA ARG A 79 12.44 -14.56 -34.42
C ARG A 79 10.95 -14.83 -34.68
N LEU A 80 10.54 -16.09 -34.63
CA LEU A 80 9.13 -16.50 -34.70
C LEU A 80 8.30 -15.71 -33.69
N VAL A 81 7.43 -14.82 -34.20
CA VAL A 81 6.44 -14.12 -33.41
C VAL A 81 5.28 -15.09 -33.17
N ALA A 82 4.94 -15.32 -31.90
CA ALA A 82 3.70 -15.99 -31.57
C ALA A 82 2.53 -15.10 -32.00
N VAL A 83 1.82 -15.51 -33.04
CA VAL A 83 0.57 -14.88 -33.46
C VAL A 83 -0.49 -15.30 -32.46
N GLU A 84 -0.78 -14.43 -31.48
CA GLU A 84 -2.05 -14.49 -30.76
C GLU A 84 -3.16 -14.19 -31.79
N GLU A 85 -4.12 -15.11 -31.95
CA GLU A 85 -5.18 -14.95 -32.95
C GLU A 85 -6.00 -13.67 -32.71
N GLU A 86 -6.09 -12.81 -33.72
CA GLU A 86 -6.87 -11.58 -33.61
C GLU A 86 -8.36 -11.89 -33.57
N GLY A 87 -8.93 -11.83 -32.37
CA GLY A 87 -10.38 -11.96 -32.12
C GLY A 87 -11.19 -10.83 -32.74
N SER A 88 -11.46 -10.94 -34.05
CA SER A 88 -12.44 -10.22 -34.86
C SER A 88 -12.78 -8.79 -34.40
N THR A 89 -11.88 -7.84 -34.69
CA THR A 89 -12.21 -6.41 -34.63
C THR A 89 -12.47 -5.88 -36.04
N ASN A 90 -13.57 -5.15 -36.23
CA ASN A 90 -13.84 -4.41 -37.48
C ASN A 90 -12.63 -3.50 -37.83
N PRO A 91 -12.33 -3.29 -39.12
CA PRO A 91 -11.20 -2.45 -39.51
C PRO A 91 -11.41 -0.99 -39.06
N LEU A 92 -10.34 -0.35 -38.59
CA LEU A 92 -10.35 1.09 -38.28
C LEU A 92 -10.51 1.90 -39.57
N PRO A 93 -11.27 3.02 -39.54
CA PRO A 93 -11.48 3.84 -40.73
C PRO A 93 -10.19 4.56 -41.15
N GLU A 94 -9.76 4.37 -42.41
CA GLU A 94 -8.56 5.03 -42.97
C GLU A 94 -8.65 6.56 -42.96
N ARG A 95 -9.86 7.11 -42.95
CA ARG A 95 -10.15 8.54 -42.95
C ARG A 95 -11.19 8.86 -41.88
N VAL A 96 -10.90 9.87 -41.07
CA VAL A 96 -11.79 10.37 -40.02
C VAL A 96 -12.25 11.78 -40.37
N GLN A 97 -13.57 11.99 -40.36
CA GLN A 97 -14.20 13.30 -40.36
C GLN A 97 -15.39 13.26 -39.39
N LEU A 98 -15.48 14.25 -38.49
CA LEU A 98 -16.46 14.30 -37.41
C LEU A 98 -17.24 15.61 -37.49
N GLY A 99 -18.40 15.58 -38.15
CA GLY A 99 -19.17 16.79 -38.45
C GLY A 99 -18.34 17.79 -39.25
N ASN A 100 -18.18 19.00 -38.72
CA ASN A 100 -17.46 20.10 -39.38
C ASN A 100 -15.92 20.01 -39.23
N SER A 101 -15.35 18.89 -38.78
CA SER A 101 -13.89 18.74 -38.72
C SER A 101 -13.25 18.70 -40.12
N PRO A 102 -11.95 19.00 -40.23
CA PRO A 102 -11.15 18.55 -41.36
C PRO A 102 -11.21 17.03 -41.54
N VAL A 103 -10.87 16.56 -42.75
CA VAL A 103 -10.61 15.13 -42.99
C VAL A 103 -9.19 14.80 -42.58
N TYR A 104 -9.02 13.83 -41.71
CA TYR A 104 -7.72 13.31 -41.28
C TYR A 104 -7.52 11.89 -41.82
N LYS A 105 -6.38 11.63 -42.49
CA LYS A 105 -5.93 10.28 -42.85
C LYS A 105 -5.30 9.63 -41.61
N LEU A 106 -5.62 8.37 -41.35
CA LEU A 106 -4.96 7.56 -40.33
C LEU A 106 -3.50 7.26 -40.74
N ASP A 107 -2.58 7.48 -39.81
CA ASP A 107 -1.13 7.24 -39.97
C ASP A 107 -0.64 6.26 -38.90
N ARG A 108 0.59 6.41 -38.40
CA ARG A 108 1.20 5.51 -37.42
C ARG A 108 0.42 5.44 -36.09
N LYS A 109 0.42 4.25 -35.49
CA LYS A 109 -0.10 4.02 -34.14
C LYS A 109 0.81 4.68 -33.11
N LEU A 110 0.21 5.36 -32.14
CA LEU A 110 0.89 5.95 -30.98
C LEU A 110 0.80 5.06 -29.74
N GLY A 111 -0.32 4.34 -29.55
CA GLY A 111 -0.49 3.46 -28.39
C GLY A 111 -1.76 2.63 -28.39
N LYS A 112 -1.88 1.78 -27.35
CA LYS A 112 -3.08 1.00 -27.01
C LYS A 112 -3.24 1.03 -25.49
N GLY A 113 -4.29 1.67 -25.01
CA GLY A 113 -4.64 1.74 -23.59
C GLY A 113 -5.61 0.62 -23.18
N GLY A 114 -6.10 0.68 -21.94
CA GLY A 114 -7.09 -0.29 -21.44
C GLY A 114 -8.50 -0.15 -22.07
N PHE A 115 -8.79 1.01 -22.65
CA PHE A 115 -10.12 1.36 -23.19
C PHE A 115 -10.15 1.51 -24.72
N GLY A 116 -9.03 1.91 -25.33
CA GLY A 116 -8.98 2.27 -26.75
C GLY A 116 -7.56 2.26 -27.35
N GLN A 117 -7.47 2.73 -28.60
CA GLN A 117 -6.23 2.79 -29.38
C GLN A 117 -5.98 4.22 -29.86
N VAL A 118 -4.73 4.66 -29.87
CA VAL A 118 -4.36 6.04 -30.26
C VAL A 118 -3.44 5.99 -31.48
N TYR A 119 -3.72 6.85 -32.47
CA TYR A 119 -3.01 6.96 -33.74
C TYR A 119 -2.75 8.43 -34.07
N VAL A 120 -1.81 8.68 -34.99
CA VAL A 120 -1.70 9.99 -35.65
C VAL A 120 -2.77 10.12 -36.72
N GLY A 121 -3.46 11.25 -36.75
CA GLY A 121 -4.24 11.72 -37.89
C GLY A 121 -3.48 12.80 -38.64
N ARG A 122 -3.32 12.67 -39.96
CA ARG A 122 -2.75 13.70 -40.84
C ARG A 122 -3.84 14.39 -41.64
N ARG A 123 -3.94 15.72 -41.54
CA ARG A 123 -4.95 16.50 -42.26
C ARG A 123 -4.73 16.39 -43.78
N ILE A 124 -5.81 16.11 -44.53
CA ILE A 124 -5.76 15.91 -45.98
C ILE A 124 -6.02 17.22 -46.76
N SER A 125 -6.68 18.21 -46.15
CA SER A 125 -7.12 19.42 -46.87
C SER A 125 -7.18 20.67 -46.00
N GLY A 126 -6.56 21.75 -46.49
CA GLY A 126 -6.48 23.07 -45.83
C GLY A 126 -5.56 23.10 -44.60
N GLY A 127 -5.36 24.31 -44.07
CA GLY A 127 -4.57 24.55 -42.86
C GLY A 127 -3.06 24.68 -43.09
N ILE A 128 -2.44 25.60 -42.34
CA ILE A 128 -0.98 25.75 -42.20
C ILE A 128 -0.62 25.77 -40.69
N GLY A 129 -1.52 25.28 -39.84
CA GLY A 129 -1.36 25.29 -38.38
C GLY A 129 -0.40 24.22 -37.90
N CYS A 130 0.53 24.59 -37.01
CA CYS A 130 1.37 23.63 -36.31
C CYS A 130 0.67 23.01 -35.09
N THR A 131 -0.36 23.65 -34.54
CA THR A 131 -1.05 23.27 -33.29
C THR A 131 -2.54 23.62 -33.33
N GLY A 132 -3.33 23.04 -32.41
CA GLY A 132 -4.76 23.29 -32.27
C GLY A 132 -5.63 22.64 -33.35
N ALA A 133 -6.90 23.07 -33.46
CA ALA A 133 -7.89 22.44 -34.34
C ALA A 133 -7.52 22.45 -35.84
N ASP A 134 -6.66 23.38 -36.27
CA ASP A 134 -6.14 23.47 -37.64
C ASP A 134 -4.82 22.70 -37.88
N ALA A 135 -4.29 21.98 -36.88
CA ALA A 135 -3.01 21.28 -36.94
C ALA A 135 -2.90 20.25 -38.08
N PHE A 136 -1.68 20.09 -38.60
CA PHE A 136 -1.37 19.09 -39.62
C PHE A 136 -1.34 17.65 -39.08
N GLU A 137 -0.67 17.40 -37.94
CA GLU A 137 -0.77 16.14 -37.18
C GLU A 137 -1.61 16.35 -35.91
N VAL A 138 -2.58 15.46 -35.68
CA VAL A 138 -3.44 15.41 -34.47
C VAL A 138 -3.39 14.01 -33.85
N ALA A 139 -3.69 13.89 -32.56
CA ALA A 139 -3.91 12.58 -31.93
C ALA A 139 -5.37 12.13 -32.10
N LEU A 140 -5.56 10.93 -32.64
CA LEU A 140 -6.86 10.27 -32.82
C LEU A 140 -6.99 9.11 -31.82
N LYS A 141 -7.82 9.25 -30.78
CA LYS A 141 -8.14 8.17 -29.82
C LYS A 141 -9.46 7.51 -30.22
N PHE A 142 -9.43 6.21 -30.46
CA PHE A 142 -10.55 5.36 -30.88
C PHE A 142 -10.96 4.40 -29.76
N GLU A 143 -12.24 4.40 -29.41
CA GLU A 143 -12.85 3.44 -28.47
C GLU A 143 -14.01 2.73 -29.17
N HIS A 144 -14.01 1.40 -29.15
CA HIS A 144 -15.03 0.60 -29.83
C HIS A 144 -16.34 0.59 -29.01
N ARG A 145 -17.50 0.70 -29.66
CA ARG A 145 -18.83 0.82 -29.00
C ARG A 145 -19.16 -0.34 -28.06
N ASN A 146 -18.64 -1.53 -28.32
CA ASN A 146 -18.81 -2.70 -27.45
C ASN A 146 -17.69 -2.84 -26.39
N GLY A 147 -16.86 -1.81 -26.21
CA GLY A 147 -15.77 -1.76 -25.23
C GLY A 147 -16.26 -1.53 -23.80
N LYS A 148 -15.41 -1.87 -22.82
CA LYS A 148 -15.74 -1.88 -21.38
C LYS A 148 -16.18 -0.52 -20.79
N GLY A 149 -15.93 0.59 -21.48
CA GLY A 149 -16.36 1.94 -21.11
C GLY A 149 -17.56 2.49 -21.88
N CYS A 150 -18.13 1.72 -22.82
CA CYS A 150 -19.08 2.22 -23.85
C CYS A 150 -20.50 1.60 -23.75
N SER A 151 -20.76 0.75 -22.75
CA SER A 151 -22.00 -0.03 -22.63
C SER A 151 -23.29 0.78 -22.40
N SER A 152 -23.19 2.09 -22.20
CA SER A 152 -24.33 3.00 -21.99
C SER A 152 -24.26 4.28 -22.84
N GLY A 153 -23.42 4.31 -23.88
CA GLY A 153 -23.20 5.48 -24.73
C GLY A 153 -21.70 5.78 -24.95
N PRO A 154 -21.34 7.04 -25.27
CA PRO A 154 -19.95 7.46 -25.40
C PRO A 154 -19.15 7.28 -24.09
N PRO A 155 -17.81 7.12 -24.15
CA PRO A 155 -16.96 6.97 -22.97
C PRO A 155 -17.15 8.10 -21.96
N TYR A 156 -17.18 7.78 -20.66
CA TYR A 156 -17.27 8.79 -19.59
C TYR A 156 -16.16 9.86 -19.67
N GLU A 157 -14.98 9.47 -20.14
CA GLU A 157 -13.84 10.33 -20.47
C GLU A 157 -14.21 11.55 -21.34
N TRP A 158 -15.18 11.42 -22.26
CA TRP A 158 -15.69 12.53 -23.05
C TRP A 158 -16.33 13.63 -22.20
N GLN A 159 -17.06 13.25 -21.13
CA GLN A 159 -17.68 14.21 -20.20
C GLN A 159 -16.61 14.91 -19.33
N VAL A 160 -15.57 14.15 -18.93
CA VAL A 160 -14.43 14.69 -18.18
C VAL A 160 -13.68 15.72 -19.04
N TYR A 161 -13.24 15.36 -20.26
CA TYR A 161 -12.62 16.32 -21.19
C TYR A 161 -13.53 17.51 -21.51
N SER A 162 -14.85 17.33 -21.64
CA SER A 162 -15.78 18.45 -21.86
C SER A 162 -15.82 19.44 -20.69
N THR A 163 -15.43 19.02 -19.48
CA THR A 163 -15.35 19.90 -18.28
C THR A 163 -13.94 20.49 -18.08
N LEU A 164 -12.92 19.84 -18.64
CA LEU A 164 -11.49 20.15 -18.50
C LEU A 164 -10.84 20.76 -19.76
N ASN A 165 -11.56 20.93 -20.87
CA ASN A 165 -10.99 21.53 -22.08
C ASN A 165 -10.49 22.95 -21.76
N GLY A 166 -9.24 23.27 -22.12
CA GLY A 166 -8.59 24.53 -21.73
C GLY A 166 -8.12 24.61 -20.27
N CYS A 167 -8.17 23.52 -19.51
CA CYS A 167 -7.56 23.42 -18.18
C CYS A 167 -6.03 23.31 -18.29
N TYR A 168 -5.30 23.83 -17.30
CA TYR A 168 -3.83 23.83 -17.33
C TYR A 168 -3.28 22.39 -17.33
N GLY A 169 -2.37 22.10 -18.26
CA GLY A 169 -1.74 20.78 -18.43
C GLY A 169 -2.69 19.66 -18.87
N ILE A 170 -3.88 19.96 -19.39
CA ILE A 170 -4.74 18.99 -20.07
C ILE A 170 -4.71 19.30 -21.57
N PRO A 171 -4.47 18.32 -22.47
CA PRO A 171 -4.51 18.56 -23.91
C PRO A 171 -5.92 18.95 -24.37
N LEU A 172 -6.02 19.79 -25.39
CA LEU A 172 -7.29 20.18 -25.96
C LEU A 172 -7.91 19.03 -26.75
N VAL A 173 -9.23 18.87 -26.59
CA VAL A 173 -10.06 18.10 -27.52
C VAL A 173 -10.65 19.08 -28.52
N HIS A 174 -10.33 18.92 -29.80
CA HIS A 174 -10.81 19.77 -30.90
C HIS A 174 -12.18 19.29 -31.40
N TYR A 175 -12.30 17.98 -31.62
CA TYR A 175 -13.51 17.33 -32.13
C TYR A 175 -13.75 16.01 -31.41
N LYS A 176 -15.03 15.63 -31.30
CA LYS A 176 -15.46 14.32 -30.78
C LYS A 176 -16.70 13.87 -31.54
N GLY A 177 -16.83 12.59 -31.82
CA GLY A 177 -17.94 12.05 -32.61
C GLY A 177 -17.86 10.54 -32.78
N GLN A 178 -18.95 9.95 -33.26
CA GLN A 178 -19.00 8.53 -33.61
C GLN A 178 -18.77 8.38 -35.12
N LEU A 179 -17.99 7.37 -35.52
CA LEU A 179 -17.79 6.97 -36.90
C LEU A 179 -17.80 5.44 -36.98
N GLY A 180 -18.84 4.87 -37.61
CA GLY A 180 -19.11 3.43 -37.56
C GLY A 180 -19.29 2.93 -36.13
N ASP A 181 -18.59 1.86 -35.76
CA ASP A 181 -18.60 1.29 -34.41
C ASP A 181 -17.59 1.94 -33.44
N TYR A 182 -16.97 3.07 -33.81
CA TYR A 182 -15.99 3.77 -32.97
C TYR A 182 -16.49 5.12 -32.47
N TYR A 183 -16.30 5.37 -31.18
CA TYR A 183 -16.24 6.70 -30.60
C TYR A 183 -14.82 7.24 -30.78
N ILE A 184 -14.68 8.45 -31.34
CA ILE A 184 -13.40 9.06 -31.68
C ILE A 184 -13.25 10.42 -30.98
N LEU A 185 -12.08 10.65 -30.39
CA LEU A 185 -11.57 11.97 -29.97
C LEU A 185 -10.47 12.43 -30.93
N VAL A 186 -10.52 13.70 -31.33
CA VAL A 186 -9.46 14.41 -32.05
C VAL A 186 -8.84 15.42 -31.10
N MET A 187 -7.55 15.29 -30.83
CA MET A 187 -6.86 15.95 -29.72
C MET A 187 -5.55 16.62 -30.18
N ASP A 188 -5.03 17.55 -29.36
CA ASP A 188 -3.66 18.05 -29.49
C ASP A 188 -2.69 16.87 -29.64
N MET A 189 -1.81 16.94 -30.64
CA MET A 189 -0.68 16.03 -30.75
C MET A 189 0.39 16.42 -29.72
N LEU A 190 0.97 15.44 -29.02
CA LEU A 190 1.95 15.65 -27.95
C LEU A 190 3.30 14.99 -28.27
N GLY A 191 4.29 15.27 -27.42
CA GLY A 191 5.62 14.66 -27.45
C GLY A 191 5.73 13.35 -26.65
N PRO A 192 6.94 12.92 -26.26
CA PRO A 192 7.16 11.67 -25.53
C PRO A 192 6.57 11.70 -24.13
N SER A 193 6.24 10.51 -23.60
CA SER A 193 5.85 10.35 -22.19
C SER A 193 7.06 10.40 -21.26
N LEU A 194 6.84 10.65 -19.95
CA LEU A 194 7.90 10.53 -18.95
C LEU A 194 8.45 9.10 -18.85
N TRP A 195 7.68 8.09 -19.24
CA TRP A 195 8.16 6.71 -19.39
C TRP A 195 9.18 6.58 -20.53
N ASP A 196 8.92 7.21 -21.68
CA ASP A 196 9.84 7.18 -22.83
C ASP A 196 11.12 7.96 -22.49
N VAL A 197 10.98 9.17 -21.94
CA VAL A 197 12.10 10.02 -21.50
C VAL A 197 12.97 9.29 -20.46
N TRP A 198 12.36 8.59 -19.50
CA TRP A 198 13.09 7.79 -18.50
C TRP A 198 13.84 6.61 -19.13
N ASN A 199 13.26 5.90 -20.11
CA ASN A 199 13.97 4.83 -20.82
C ASN A 199 15.12 5.36 -21.69
N SER A 200 14.94 6.48 -22.38
CA SER A 200 16.01 7.13 -23.16
C SER A 200 17.18 7.62 -22.30
N ASN A 201 16.96 7.93 -21.02
CA ASN A 201 17.98 8.38 -20.07
C ASN A 201 18.53 7.21 -19.21
N ASN A 202 18.76 6.03 -19.80
CA ASN A 202 19.31 4.86 -19.13
C ASN A 202 18.57 4.46 -17.82
N GLN A 203 17.25 4.65 -17.79
CA GLN A 203 16.38 4.27 -16.67
C GLN A 203 16.62 5.03 -15.34
N MET A 204 17.16 6.26 -15.43
CA MET A 204 17.24 7.21 -14.31
C MET A 204 17.05 8.66 -14.78
N LEU A 205 16.38 9.49 -13.98
CA LEU A 205 16.32 10.95 -14.19
C LEU A 205 17.04 11.69 -13.05
N THR A 206 17.56 12.89 -13.35
CA THR A 206 18.27 13.73 -12.38
C THR A 206 17.32 14.30 -11.31
N GLU A 207 17.86 14.69 -10.15
CA GLU A 207 17.07 15.35 -9.09
C GLU A 207 16.31 16.57 -9.64
N GLU A 208 17.00 17.47 -10.34
CA GLU A 208 16.41 18.69 -10.90
C GLU A 208 15.25 18.38 -11.88
N MET A 209 15.44 17.39 -12.76
CA MET A 209 14.41 16.97 -13.70
C MET A 209 13.16 16.48 -12.97
N VAL A 210 13.32 15.60 -11.98
CA VAL A 210 12.17 15.06 -11.23
C VAL A 210 11.57 16.09 -10.27
N ALA A 211 12.35 17.05 -9.77
CA ALA A 211 11.85 18.19 -8.99
C ALA A 211 10.99 19.13 -9.85
N CYS A 212 11.41 19.45 -11.08
CA CYS A 212 10.61 20.24 -12.01
C CYS A 212 9.32 19.49 -12.42
N ILE A 213 9.42 18.18 -12.70
CA ILE A 213 8.25 17.31 -12.92
C ILE A 213 7.31 17.34 -11.72
N ALA A 214 7.80 17.31 -10.48
CA ALA A 214 6.98 17.37 -9.28
C ALA A 214 6.18 18.67 -9.18
N VAL A 215 6.84 19.83 -9.32
CA VAL A 215 6.19 21.16 -9.28
C VAL A 215 5.07 21.27 -10.33
N GLU A 216 5.35 20.85 -11.55
CA GLU A 216 4.40 20.94 -12.65
C GLU A 216 3.25 19.92 -12.49
N ALA A 217 3.55 18.65 -12.20
CA ALA A 217 2.54 17.61 -12.00
C ALA A 217 1.59 17.89 -10.82
N ILE A 218 2.11 18.41 -9.69
CA ILE A 218 1.26 18.85 -8.56
C ILE A 218 0.31 19.97 -9.00
N SER A 219 0.76 20.87 -9.88
CA SER A 219 -0.05 22.00 -10.37
C SER A 219 -1.12 21.59 -11.39
N ILE A 220 -0.83 20.59 -12.22
CA ILE A 220 -1.82 19.98 -13.13
C ILE A 220 -2.88 19.21 -12.30
N LEU A 221 -2.46 18.42 -11.31
CA LEU A 221 -3.36 17.74 -10.40
C LEU A 221 -4.20 18.73 -9.58
N GLN A 222 -3.63 19.84 -9.09
CA GLN A 222 -4.38 20.90 -8.41
C GLN A 222 -5.57 21.42 -9.26
N GLN A 223 -5.36 21.58 -10.57
CA GLN A 223 -6.36 22.13 -11.47
C GLN A 223 -7.45 21.09 -11.82
N LEU A 224 -7.06 19.82 -12.02
CA LEU A 224 -7.96 18.67 -12.13
C LEU A 224 -8.85 18.54 -10.87
N HIS A 225 -8.21 18.60 -9.70
CA HIS A 225 -8.85 18.54 -8.39
C HIS A 225 -9.80 19.73 -8.18
N HIS A 226 -9.38 20.96 -8.52
CA HIS A 226 -10.24 22.15 -8.41
C HIS A 226 -11.56 22.00 -9.19
N LYS A 227 -11.49 21.44 -10.40
CA LYS A 227 -12.63 21.10 -11.29
C LYS A 227 -13.50 19.95 -10.77
N GLY A 228 -13.12 19.29 -9.69
CA GLY A 228 -13.91 18.26 -8.99
C GLY A 228 -13.66 16.82 -9.41
N PHE A 229 -12.58 16.56 -10.15
CA PHE A 229 -12.18 15.23 -10.57
C PHE A 229 -10.88 14.79 -9.91
N VAL A 230 -10.67 13.48 -9.77
CA VAL A 230 -9.39 12.81 -9.53
C VAL A 230 -9.05 11.95 -10.75
N HIS A 231 -7.77 11.68 -10.97
CA HIS A 231 -7.30 10.91 -12.13
C HIS A 231 -7.42 9.40 -11.94
N GLY A 232 -7.05 8.89 -10.76
CA GLY A 232 -7.11 7.47 -10.43
C GLY A 232 -6.10 6.57 -11.15
N ASP A 233 -5.18 7.14 -11.95
CA ASP A 233 -4.13 6.39 -12.66
C ASP A 233 -2.89 7.26 -12.98
N VAL A 234 -2.37 7.93 -11.95
CA VAL A 234 -1.17 8.76 -12.05
C VAL A 234 0.07 7.88 -12.18
N LYS A 235 0.79 8.00 -13.31
CA LYS A 235 1.95 7.17 -13.69
C LYS A 235 2.82 7.85 -14.77
N PRO A 236 4.10 7.47 -14.99
CA PRO A 236 4.96 8.07 -16.01
C PRO A 236 4.39 8.04 -17.44
N GLU A 237 3.65 6.98 -17.78
CA GLU A 237 3.08 6.78 -19.11
C GLU A 237 1.94 7.77 -19.43
N ASN A 238 1.29 8.33 -18.42
CA ASN A 238 0.16 9.28 -18.56
C ASN A 238 0.59 10.76 -18.49
N PHE A 239 1.87 11.04 -18.25
CA PHE A 239 2.44 12.40 -18.33
C PHE A 239 3.28 12.54 -19.60
N LEU A 240 2.91 13.44 -20.49
CA LEU A 240 3.58 13.68 -21.77
C LEU A 240 4.15 15.10 -21.84
N LEU A 241 5.24 15.26 -22.58
CA LEU A 241 5.78 16.57 -22.96
C LEU A 241 5.00 17.16 -24.15
N GLY A 242 5.15 18.46 -24.40
CA GLY A 242 4.73 19.05 -25.67
C GLY A 242 5.57 18.53 -26.85
N GLN A 243 5.13 18.81 -28.08
CA GLN A 243 5.84 18.38 -29.28
C GLN A 243 7.26 19.02 -29.33
N PRO A 244 8.32 18.23 -29.60
CA PRO A 244 9.67 18.75 -29.82
C PRO A 244 9.73 19.81 -30.92
N GLY A 245 10.58 20.82 -30.76
CA GLY A 245 10.69 21.95 -31.69
C GLY A 245 9.56 22.97 -31.60
N THR A 246 8.67 22.86 -30.61
CA THR A 246 7.63 23.86 -30.33
C THR A 246 7.93 24.63 -29.04
N SER A 247 7.35 25.82 -28.90
CA SER A 247 7.44 26.61 -27.65
C SER A 247 6.83 25.92 -26.41
N ASN A 248 6.17 24.77 -26.58
CA ASN A 248 5.62 23.95 -25.51
C ASN A 248 6.44 22.67 -25.24
N GLU A 249 7.58 22.43 -25.91
CA GLU A 249 8.30 21.15 -25.81
C GLU A 249 8.71 20.78 -24.37
N LYS A 250 9.04 21.77 -23.53
CA LYS A 250 9.38 21.58 -22.10
C LYS A 250 8.17 21.53 -21.17
N LYS A 251 6.94 21.73 -21.66
CA LYS A 251 5.72 21.80 -20.84
C LYS A 251 5.09 20.42 -20.69
N LEU A 252 4.60 20.11 -19.49
CA LEU A 252 3.98 18.82 -19.15
C LEU A 252 2.46 18.84 -19.39
N TYR A 253 1.93 17.68 -19.76
CA TYR A 253 0.51 17.41 -19.97
C TYR A 253 0.12 16.07 -19.34
N LEU A 254 -1.12 15.96 -18.85
CA LEU A 254 -1.70 14.75 -18.24
C LEU A 254 -2.82 14.20 -19.13
N ILE A 255 -2.77 12.90 -19.44
CA ILE A 255 -3.63 12.22 -20.41
C ILE A 255 -4.29 10.95 -19.86
N ASP A 256 -5.22 10.39 -20.63
CA ASP A 256 -5.95 9.14 -20.36
C ASP A 256 -6.88 9.22 -19.13
N LEU A 257 -7.91 10.06 -19.27
CA LEU A 257 -8.90 10.34 -18.22
C LEU A 257 -9.98 9.25 -18.10
N GLY A 258 -9.78 8.08 -18.71
CA GLY A 258 -10.72 6.94 -18.70
C GLY A 258 -10.98 6.32 -17.33
N LEU A 259 -10.08 6.54 -16.36
CA LEU A 259 -10.25 6.15 -14.95
C LEU A 259 -10.63 7.33 -14.03
N ALA A 260 -10.74 8.55 -14.58
CA ALA A 260 -11.05 9.73 -13.79
C ALA A 260 -12.45 9.63 -13.17
N SER A 261 -12.60 10.15 -11.95
CA SER A 261 -13.86 10.09 -11.18
C SER A 261 -14.06 11.37 -10.37
N ARG A 262 -15.28 11.60 -9.86
CA ARG A 262 -15.58 12.80 -9.07
C ARG A 262 -15.24 12.58 -7.60
N TRP A 263 -14.47 13.49 -7.01
CA TRP A 263 -14.28 13.56 -5.55
C TRP A 263 -15.28 14.51 -4.86
N LYS A 264 -15.96 15.37 -5.63
CA LYS A 264 -17.07 16.19 -5.14
C LYS A 264 -18.25 16.23 -6.11
N GLU A 265 -19.44 16.38 -5.53
CA GLU A 265 -20.68 16.67 -6.25
C GLU A 265 -20.58 17.99 -7.02
N ALA A 266 -21.09 18.02 -8.25
CA ALA A 266 -20.98 19.19 -9.12
C ALA A 266 -21.88 20.37 -8.70
N ALA A 267 -23.02 20.10 -8.06
CA ALA A 267 -24.01 21.11 -7.69
C ALA A 267 -23.80 21.69 -6.29
N SER A 268 -23.55 20.84 -5.29
CA SER A 268 -23.38 21.23 -3.88
C SER A 268 -21.93 21.56 -3.52
N GLY A 269 -20.95 21.09 -4.29
CA GLY A 269 -19.53 21.09 -3.93
C GLY A 269 -19.16 20.12 -2.80
N ARG A 270 -20.12 19.36 -2.25
CA ARG A 270 -19.93 18.39 -1.17
C ARG A 270 -18.96 17.29 -1.60
N HIS A 271 -18.04 16.91 -0.71
CA HIS A 271 -17.17 15.75 -0.93
C HIS A 271 -18.01 14.49 -1.11
N VAL A 272 -17.61 13.59 -2.02
CA VAL A 272 -18.31 12.30 -2.17
C VAL A 272 -18.18 11.47 -0.89
N GLU A 273 -19.21 10.68 -0.62
CA GLU A 273 -19.25 9.83 0.58
C GLU A 273 -18.19 8.71 0.51
N TYR A 274 -17.70 8.33 1.69
CA TYR A 274 -16.70 7.26 1.81
C TYR A 274 -17.35 5.89 1.64
N ASP A 275 -16.74 5.04 0.83
CA ASP A 275 -17.15 3.67 0.54
C ASP A 275 -15.89 2.80 0.41
N GLN A 276 -16.01 1.50 0.64
CA GLN A 276 -14.91 0.54 0.47
C GLN A 276 -15.43 -0.80 -0.06
N LYS A 277 -14.95 -1.17 -1.26
CA LYS A 277 -15.29 -2.38 -2.00
C LYS A 277 -13.99 -3.14 -2.31
N PRO A 278 -13.50 -4.01 -1.41
CA PRO A 278 -12.18 -4.63 -1.52
C PRO A 278 -11.91 -5.37 -2.84
N ASP A 279 -12.96 -5.91 -3.48
CA ASP A 279 -12.87 -6.61 -4.76
C ASP A 279 -12.68 -5.67 -5.98
N VAL A 280 -12.78 -4.35 -5.79
CA VAL A 280 -12.79 -3.33 -6.86
C VAL A 280 -11.52 -2.50 -6.84
N PHE A 281 -10.46 -3.05 -7.45
CA PHE A 281 -9.23 -2.31 -7.74
C PHE A 281 -9.32 -1.51 -9.06
N ARG A 282 -8.70 -0.32 -9.10
CA ARG A 282 -8.54 0.52 -10.31
C ARG A 282 -7.15 1.17 -10.35
N GLY A 283 -6.71 1.55 -11.55
CA GLY A 283 -5.40 2.18 -11.78
C GLY A 283 -4.25 1.18 -11.92
N THR A 284 -3.03 1.69 -12.03
CA THR A 284 -1.84 0.89 -12.29
C THR A 284 -1.21 0.41 -10.98
N VAL A 285 -1.30 -0.90 -10.68
CA VAL A 285 -0.82 -1.59 -9.46
C VAL A 285 0.49 -1.03 -8.87
N ARG A 286 1.50 -0.74 -9.72
CA ARG A 286 2.80 -0.22 -9.31
C ARG A 286 2.69 1.14 -8.61
N TYR A 287 1.87 2.04 -9.16
CA TYR A 287 1.78 3.45 -8.78
C TYR A 287 0.55 3.75 -7.90
N ALA A 288 -0.59 3.09 -8.11
CA ALA A 288 -1.84 3.33 -7.36
C ALA A 288 -1.67 3.30 -5.82
N SER A 289 -2.41 4.16 -5.11
CA SER A 289 -2.32 4.34 -3.66
C SER A 289 -2.67 3.08 -2.85
N VAL A 290 -2.22 3.02 -1.59
CA VAL A 290 -2.64 2.00 -0.62
C VAL A 290 -4.17 1.94 -0.50
N HIS A 291 -4.87 3.08 -0.58
CA HIS A 291 -6.33 3.08 -0.47
C HIS A 291 -7.03 2.56 -1.73
N ALA A 292 -6.48 2.81 -2.92
CA ALA A 292 -6.95 2.21 -4.17
C ALA A 292 -6.76 0.68 -4.14
N HIS A 293 -5.64 0.19 -3.62
CA HIS A 293 -5.42 -1.25 -3.37
C HIS A 293 -6.39 -1.87 -2.36
N LEU A 294 -6.92 -1.08 -1.42
CA LEU A 294 -7.93 -1.51 -0.45
C LEU A 294 -9.38 -1.35 -0.98
N GLY A 295 -9.55 -0.93 -2.24
CA GLY A 295 -10.86 -0.75 -2.87
C GLY A 295 -11.68 0.43 -2.32
N ARG A 296 -11.02 1.43 -1.72
CA ARG A 296 -11.68 2.62 -1.13
C ARG A 296 -12.07 3.62 -2.21
N THR A 297 -13.07 4.46 -1.94
CA THR A 297 -13.34 5.65 -2.76
C THR A 297 -12.06 6.48 -2.88
N GLY A 298 -11.65 6.77 -4.11
CA GLY A 298 -10.47 7.59 -4.38
C GLY A 298 -10.76 9.08 -4.18
N SER A 299 -9.81 9.80 -3.57
CA SER A 299 -9.86 11.26 -3.45
C SER A 299 -8.51 11.89 -3.78
N ARG A 300 -8.38 13.20 -3.57
CA ARG A 300 -7.25 14.03 -4.01
C ARG A 300 -5.88 13.53 -3.50
N ARG A 301 -5.85 12.92 -2.31
CA ARG A 301 -4.64 12.31 -1.75
C ARG A 301 -4.14 11.13 -2.57
N ASP A 302 -5.02 10.38 -3.23
CA ASP A 302 -4.67 9.14 -3.91
C ASP A 302 -3.89 9.40 -5.20
N ASP A 303 -4.24 10.47 -5.92
CA ASP A 303 -3.43 10.98 -7.03
C ASP A 303 -2.07 11.51 -6.56
N LEU A 304 -2.01 12.16 -5.40
CA LEU A 304 -0.76 12.72 -4.85
C LEU A 304 0.18 11.66 -4.27
N GLU A 305 -0.35 10.61 -3.63
CA GLU A 305 0.41 9.41 -3.21
C GLU A 305 0.92 8.65 -4.44
N SER A 306 0.08 8.50 -5.47
CA SER A 306 0.47 7.86 -6.74
C SER A 306 1.53 8.70 -7.48
N LEU A 307 1.47 10.04 -7.38
CA LEU A 307 2.54 10.93 -7.86
C LEU A 307 3.82 10.74 -7.04
N ALA A 308 3.77 10.65 -5.72
CA ALA A 308 4.97 10.42 -4.89
C ALA A 308 5.70 9.13 -5.29
N TYR A 309 4.95 8.03 -5.47
CA TYR A 309 5.50 6.77 -5.98
C TYR A 309 6.03 6.88 -7.42
N THR A 310 5.40 7.71 -8.27
CA THR A 310 5.84 8.01 -9.64
C THR A 310 7.18 8.76 -9.66
N LEU A 311 7.32 9.82 -8.86
CA LEU A 311 8.55 10.61 -8.76
C LEU A 311 9.72 9.77 -8.21
N ILE A 312 9.49 8.99 -7.14
CA ILE A 312 10.50 8.09 -6.56
C ILE A 312 10.91 7.01 -7.56
N PHE A 313 9.98 6.50 -8.38
CA PHE A 313 10.32 5.58 -9.47
C PHE A 313 11.22 6.24 -10.52
N LEU A 314 10.92 7.47 -10.96
CA LEU A 314 11.73 8.18 -11.96
C LEU A 314 13.17 8.45 -11.48
N LEU A 315 13.36 8.72 -10.19
CA LEU A 315 14.68 8.86 -9.56
C LEU A 315 15.43 7.52 -9.41
N ARG A 316 14.76 6.50 -8.85
CA ARG A 316 15.42 5.26 -8.38
C ARG A 316 15.38 4.11 -9.40
N GLY A 317 14.63 4.26 -10.48
CA GLY A 317 14.32 3.23 -11.50
C GLY A 317 13.51 2.03 -11.00
N LYS A 318 13.26 1.89 -9.69
CA LYS A 318 12.51 0.78 -9.09
C LYS A 318 11.88 1.14 -7.75
N LEU A 319 10.75 0.50 -7.46
CA LEU A 319 10.03 0.54 -6.18
C LEU A 319 10.10 -0.83 -5.47
N PRO A 320 10.10 -0.90 -4.11
CA PRO A 320 10.27 -2.14 -3.33
C PRO A 320 9.21 -3.23 -3.49
N TRP A 321 8.17 -2.99 -4.30
CA TRP A 321 7.03 -3.89 -4.57
C TRP A 321 6.92 -4.29 -6.05
N GLN A 322 7.97 -4.10 -6.86
CA GLN A 322 8.05 -4.69 -8.18
C GLN A 322 8.47 -6.17 -8.10
N GLY A 323 8.01 -6.98 -9.07
CA GLY A 323 8.35 -8.41 -9.19
C GLY A 323 7.28 -9.40 -8.71
N TYR A 324 6.18 -8.94 -8.09
CA TYR A 324 5.06 -9.81 -7.74
C TYR A 324 4.25 -10.25 -8.97
N ILE A 325 3.98 -11.55 -9.08
CA ILE A 325 3.30 -12.23 -10.19
C ILE A 325 2.09 -13.03 -9.63
N GLY A 326 1.12 -13.35 -10.48
CA GLY A 326 -0.09 -14.09 -10.12
C GLY A 326 -1.27 -13.19 -9.73
N GLU A 327 -2.39 -13.81 -9.37
CA GLU A 327 -3.66 -13.12 -9.08
C GLU A 327 -3.53 -12.24 -7.82
N ASN A 328 -2.93 -12.79 -6.76
CA ASN A 328 -2.69 -12.11 -5.48
C ASN A 328 -1.66 -10.96 -5.54
N LYS A 329 -1.14 -10.58 -6.73
CA LYS A 329 -0.13 -9.53 -6.89
C LYS A 329 -0.56 -8.18 -6.29
N GLY A 330 -1.85 -7.82 -6.39
CA GLY A 330 -2.39 -6.56 -5.84
C GLY A 330 -2.26 -6.53 -4.32
N PHE A 331 -2.75 -7.58 -3.65
CA PHE A 331 -2.63 -7.76 -2.20
C PHE A 331 -1.17 -7.77 -1.72
N LEU A 332 -0.27 -8.46 -2.41
CA LEU A 332 1.16 -8.49 -2.07
C LEU A 332 1.82 -7.11 -2.22
N VAL A 333 1.49 -6.36 -3.28
CA VAL A 333 1.93 -4.97 -3.47
C VAL A 333 1.38 -4.07 -2.36
N CYS A 334 0.08 -4.17 -2.04
CA CYS A 334 -0.54 -3.40 -0.95
C CYS A 334 0.15 -3.65 0.39
N LYS A 335 0.32 -4.91 0.78
CA LYS A 335 1.02 -5.30 2.01
C LYS A 335 2.46 -4.77 2.03
N LYS A 336 3.16 -4.81 0.89
CA LYS A 336 4.52 -4.29 0.78
C LYS A 336 4.59 -2.76 0.83
N LYS A 337 3.62 -2.03 0.28
CA LYS A 337 3.49 -0.57 0.44
C LYS A 337 3.25 -0.20 1.91
N MET A 338 2.25 -0.82 2.55
CA MET A 338 1.93 -0.58 3.97
C MET A 338 3.08 -0.89 4.93
N ALA A 339 3.96 -1.85 4.57
CA ALA A 339 5.15 -2.21 5.34
C ALA A 339 6.43 -1.44 4.94
N THR A 340 6.34 -0.41 4.09
CA THR A 340 7.49 0.41 3.68
C THR A 340 7.23 1.87 4.08
N SER A 341 7.91 2.35 5.13
CA SER A 341 7.79 3.73 5.59
C SER A 341 8.42 4.74 4.62
N PRO A 342 8.12 6.05 4.73
CA PRO A 342 8.73 7.08 3.89
C PRO A 342 10.25 7.09 3.96
N GLU A 343 10.83 6.91 5.14
CA GLU A 343 12.28 6.83 5.38
C GLU A 343 12.89 5.66 4.61
N MET A 344 12.26 4.49 4.67
CA MET A 344 12.75 3.28 4.00
C MET A 344 12.64 3.38 2.47
N LEU A 345 11.58 4.02 1.97
CA LEU A 345 11.39 4.24 0.54
C LEU A 345 12.32 5.34 -0.01
N CYS A 346 12.60 6.36 0.77
CA CYS A 346 13.38 7.55 0.39
C CYS A 346 14.82 7.56 0.95
N TYR A 347 15.33 6.46 1.51
CA TYR A 347 16.69 6.36 2.08
C TYR A 347 17.84 6.83 1.17
N LEU A 348 17.66 6.80 -0.16
CA LEU A 348 18.60 7.34 -1.16
C LEU A 348 17.95 8.43 -2.05
N CYS A 349 16.93 9.11 -1.56
CA CYS A 349 16.26 10.21 -2.25
C CYS A 349 16.58 11.55 -1.56
N PRO A 350 16.58 12.66 -2.31
CA PRO A 350 16.70 13.99 -1.72
C PRO A 350 15.55 14.30 -0.74
N PRO A 351 15.78 15.12 0.32
CA PRO A 351 14.79 15.37 1.38
C PRO A 351 13.38 15.82 0.92
N PRO A 352 13.21 16.64 -0.15
CA PRO A 352 11.89 17.01 -0.65
C PRO A 352 10.99 15.83 -0.99
N PHE A 353 11.55 14.73 -1.53
CA PHE A 353 10.78 13.55 -1.93
C PHE A 353 10.32 12.72 -0.73
N GLN A 354 11.10 12.67 0.35
CA GLN A 354 10.65 12.07 1.62
C GLN A 354 9.54 12.92 2.25
N GLN A 355 9.74 14.24 2.35
CA GLN A 355 8.76 15.16 2.95
C GLN A 355 7.45 15.16 2.17
N PHE A 356 7.49 15.14 0.84
CA PHE A 356 6.30 15.05 0.00
C PHE A 356 5.53 13.73 0.26
N LEU A 357 6.23 12.59 0.27
CA LEU A 357 5.66 11.28 0.54
C LEU A 357 5.06 11.17 1.95
N GLU A 358 5.75 11.67 2.97
CA GLU A 358 5.29 11.70 4.37
C GLU A 358 4.01 12.53 4.50
N ILE A 359 3.94 13.70 3.86
CA ILE A 359 2.74 14.55 3.90
C ILE A 359 1.55 13.87 3.19
N VAL A 360 1.72 13.33 1.98
CA VAL A 360 0.58 12.80 1.20
C VAL A 360 0.02 11.50 1.79
N THR A 361 0.87 10.62 2.33
CA THR A 361 0.45 9.36 2.97
C THR A 361 -0.28 9.55 4.30
N ASN A 362 -0.19 10.74 4.90
CA ASN A 362 -0.91 11.10 6.13
C ASN A 362 -2.21 11.92 5.90
N MET A 363 -2.55 12.25 4.64
CA MET A 363 -3.77 13.03 4.33
C MET A 363 -5.06 12.24 4.59
N LYS A 364 -6.07 12.90 5.17
CA LYS A 364 -7.43 12.33 5.30
C LYS A 364 -8.15 12.29 3.95
N PHE A 365 -9.19 11.47 3.87
CA PHE A 365 -9.98 11.25 2.66
C PHE A 365 -10.59 12.55 2.10
N ASP A 366 -11.12 13.38 2.99
CA ASP A 366 -11.81 14.64 2.70
C ASP A 366 -10.88 15.87 2.69
N GLU A 367 -9.60 15.70 3.04
CA GLU A 367 -8.65 16.79 3.25
C GLU A 367 -8.41 17.63 1.99
N GLU A 368 -8.30 18.96 2.15
CA GLU A 368 -7.89 19.89 1.09
C GLU A 368 -6.36 19.95 1.03
N PRO A 369 -5.69 19.44 -0.03
CA PRO A 369 -4.24 19.43 -0.08
C PRO A 369 -3.68 20.86 -0.15
N ASN A 370 -2.65 21.16 0.64
CA ASN A 370 -1.95 22.44 0.54
C ASN A 370 -0.95 22.42 -0.63
N TYR A 371 -1.45 22.44 -1.87
CA TYR A 371 -0.64 22.37 -3.09
C TYR A 371 0.53 23.39 -3.11
N PRO A 372 0.36 24.67 -2.70
CA PRO A 372 1.49 25.60 -2.59
C PRO A 372 2.59 25.12 -1.63
N LYS A 373 2.22 24.52 -0.49
CA LYS A 373 3.20 23.94 0.44
C LYS A 373 3.91 22.72 -0.16
N LEU A 374 3.20 21.86 -0.87
CA LEU A 374 3.78 20.69 -1.55
C LEU A 374 4.77 21.12 -2.66
N ILE A 375 4.41 22.12 -3.47
CA ILE A 375 5.26 22.72 -4.49
C ILE A 375 6.53 23.33 -3.85
N SER A 376 6.38 24.06 -2.74
CA SER A 376 7.49 24.73 -2.05
C SER A 376 8.62 23.80 -1.56
N LEU A 377 8.36 22.49 -1.42
CA LEU A 377 9.37 21.50 -1.03
C LEU A 377 10.50 21.41 -2.07
N PHE A 378 10.15 21.56 -3.35
CA PHE A 378 11.06 21.31 -4.47
C PHE A 378 11.81 22.55 -4.96
N HIS A 379 11.47 23.75 -4.47
CA HIS A 379 12.07 25.02 -4.92
C HIS A 379 13.60 25.04 -4.80
N ASN A 380 14.16 24.41 -3.77
CA ASN A 380 15.62 24.39 -3.54
C ASN A 380 16.37 23.36 -4.40
N SER A 381 15.65 22.49 -5.14
CA SER A 381 16.21 21.46 -6.02
C SER A 381 16.08 21.84 -7.51
N ILE A 382 15.81 23.11 -7.83
CA ILE A 382 15.52 23.60 -9.19
C ILE A 382 16.32 24.88 -9.46
N ASP A 383 16.93 25.01 -10.64
CA ASP A 383 17.67 26.22 -11.02
C ASP A 383 16.73 27.45 -11.12
N PHE A 384 17.22 28.62 -10.73
CA PHE A 384 16.49 29.89 -10.84
C PHE A 384 16.32 30.34 -12.31
N ASN A 385 17.20 29.92 -13.22
CA ASN A 385 17.19 30.28 -14.63
C ASN A 385 16.23 29.39 -15.45
N SER A 386 15.02 29.93 -15.69
CA SER A 386 13.95 29.25 -16.46
C SER A 386 14.36 28.73 -17.84
N SER A 387 15.35 29.34 -18.51
CA SER A 387 15.80 28.90 -19.84
C SER A 387 16.55 27.56 -19.80
N ILE A 388 17.31 27.32 -18.73
CA ILE A 388 18.18 26.14 -18.57
C ILE A 388 17.36 24.92 -18.12
N ARG A 389 16.37 25.12 -17.24
CA ARG A 389 15.52 24.04 -16.68
C ARG A 389 15.07 23.02 -17.73
N PRO A 390 15.05 21.71 -17.42
CA PRO A 390 14.64 20.70 -18.38
C PRO A 390 13.11 20.68 -18.62
N ILE A 391 12.32 21.19 -17.67
CA ILE A 391 10.86 21.30 -17.74
C ILE A 391 10.42 22.73 -17.40
N GLN A 392 9.39 23.22 -18.09
CA GLN A 392 8.78 24.52 -17.82
C GLN A 392 7.87 24.44 -16.59
N ILE A 393 8.08 25.34 -15.63
CA ILE A 393 7.29 25.43 -14.38
C ILE A 393 6.62 26.80 -14.17
N ASP A 394 6.74 27.72 -15.13
CA ASP A 394 6.30 29.12 -14.93
C ASP A 394 4.76 29.28 -14.93
N GLY A 395 4.03 28.25 -15.41
CA GLY A 395 2.59 28.18 -15.28
C GLY A 395 2.14 27.79 -13.86
N ALA A 396 2.78 26.79 -13.23
CA ALA A 396 2.60 26.45 -11.82
C ALA A 396 2.73 27.69 -10.91
N ILE A 397 3.79 28.48 -11.11
CA ILE A 397 4.06 29.69 -10.32
C ILE A 397 2.95 30.75 -10.49
N LYS A 398 2.35 30.86 -11.68
CA LYS A 398 1.23 31.79 -11.95
C LYS A 398 -0.11 31.32 -11.37
N VAL A 399 -0.30 30.02 -11.16
CA VAL A 399 -1.48 29.46 -10.49
C VAL A 399 -1.45 29.75 -8.99
N GLY A 400 -0.29 29.59 -8.33
CA GLY A 400 -0.17 29.78 -6.88
C GLY A 400 -0.43 31.21 -6.38
N HIS A 401 -0.01 32.24 -7.14
CA HIS A 401 0.00 33.62 -6.64
C HIS A 401 -1.35 34.34 -6.64
N LYS A 402 -2.37 33.89 -7.40
CA LYS A 402 -3.57 34.72 -7.67
C LYS A 402 -4.56 34.91 -6.51
N ARG A 403 -4.26 34.43 -5.30
CA ARG A 403 -5.07 34.64 -4.07
C ARG A 403 -4.25 34.89 -2.79
N GLY A 404 -3.01 35.37 -2.89
CA GLY A 404 -2.27 35.95 -1.76
C GLY A 404 -2.35 37.48 -1.77
N ARG A 405 -2.66 38.12 -0.64
CA ARG A 405 -2.32 39.54 -0.43
C ARG A 405 -0.80 39.68 -0.24
N SER A 406 -0.26 40.87 -0.49
CA SER A 406 1.17 41.15 -0.30
C SER A 406 1.62 40.81 1.12
N LEU A 407 2.85 40.28 1.25
CA LEU A 407 3.44 39.96 2.54
C LEU A 407 4.26 41.16 3.07
N THR A 408 3.55 42.25 3.38
CA THR A 408 4.09 43.44 4.04
C THR A 408 3.02 44.04 4.94
N GLU A 409 3.43 44.55 6.10
CA GLU A 409 2.60 45.25 7.09
C GLU A 409 1.43 44.44 7.67
N LEU A 410 1.71 43.74 8.78
CA LEU A 410 1.11 44.09 10.09
C LEU A 410 1.70 43.17 11.18
N GLU A 411 2.61 43.72 11.99
CA GLU A 411 2.77 43.26 13.37
C GLU A 411 1.70 43.95 14.21
N ASP A 412 0.72 43.20 14.71
CA ASP A 412 0.35 43.31 16.12
C ASP A 412 -0.36 42.02 16.60
N GLY A 413 -0.39 41.79 17.91
CA GLY A 413 -0.71 40.49 18.48
C GLY A 413 -2.17 40.27 18.89
N GLU A 414 -2.74 39.12 18.52
CA GLU A 414 -3.88 38.56 19.25
C GLU A 414 -3.78 37.02 19.38
N GLN A 415 -3.83 36.51 20.61
CA GLN A 415 -3.93 35.07 20.88
C GLN A 415 -5.39 34.67 21.06
N LEU A 416 -5.91 33.70 20.30
CA LEU A 416 -6.96 32.81 20.82
C LEU A 416 -7.06 31.43 20.13
N LYS A 417 -6.70 30.41 20.92
CA LYS A 417 -7.22 29.03 21.04
C LYS A 417 -8.28 28.62 19.98
N LYS A 418 -8.23 27.42 19.37
CA LYS A 418 -7.83 26.11 19.91
C LYS A 418 -7.21 25.21 18.82
N LYS A 419 -6.15 24.45 19.15
CA LYS A 419 -5.69 23.33 18.30
C LYS A 419 -6.67 22.15 18.39
N VAL A 420 -7.46 21.92 17.34
CA VAL A 420 -8.26 20.69 17.20
C VAL A 420 -7.32 19.54 16.85
N ARG A 421 -7.05 18.66 17.82
CA ARG A 421 -6.12 17.54 17.69
C ARG A 421 -6.84 16.29 17.16
N LEU A 422 -7.07 16.23 15.85
CA LEU A 422 -7.48 14.98 15.20
C LEU A 422 -6.32 13.96 15.23
N GLY A 423 -6.65 12.68 15.40
CA GLY A 423 -5.69 11.65 15.77
C GLY A 423 -4.94 11.00 14.60
N SER A 424 -3.67 10.69 14.84
CA SER A 424 -3.00 9.55 14.18
C SER A 424 -3.65 8.23 14.63
N PRO A 425 -3.42 7.10 13.93
CA PRO A 425 -3.88 5.77 14.38
C PRO A 425 -3.39 5.50 15.81
N ALA A 426 -4.32 5.42 16.75
CA ALA A 426 -4.01 5.34 18.17
C ALA A 426 -4.11 3.90 18.64
N SER A 427 -3.04 3.38 19.25
CA SER A 427 -3.16 2.19 20.08
C SER A 427 -4.02 2.54 21.30
N GLN A 428 -5.16 1.88 21.44
CA GLN A 428 -6.14 2.16 22.50
C GLN A 428 -6.50 0.87 23.23
N TRP A 429 -6.91 1.04 24.48
CA TRP A 429 -7.54 0.01 25.28
C TRP A 429 -8.98 -0.17 24.82
N ILE A 430 -9.34 -1.39 24.45
CA ILE A 430 -10.71 -1.80 24.17
C ILE A 430 -11.16 -2.66 25.34
N SER A 431 -12.12 -2.18 26.12
CA SER A 431 -12.68 -2.89 27.27
C SER A 431 -14.13 -3.24 27.03
N ILE A 432 -14.45 -4.52 27.23
CA ILE A 432 -15.81 -5.06 27.12
C ILE A 432 -16.32 -5.32 28.53
N TYR A 433 -17.46 -4.72 28.88
CA TYR A 433 -18.13 -4.90 30.15
C TYR A 433 -19.41 -5.71 29.96
N ASN A 434 -19.72 -6.60 30.90
CA ASN A 434 -20.99 -7.32 30.96
C ASN A 434 -21.67 -7.04 32.31
N SER A 435 -23.00 -6.89 32.29
CA SER A 435 -23.83 -6.90 33.49
C SER A 435 -23.74 -8.25 34.21
N ARG A 436 -23.55 -8.23 35.53
CA ARG A 436 -23.53 -9.41 36.41
C ARG A 436 -24.16 -9.07 37.77
N THR A 437 -24.52 -10.08 38.55
CA THR A 437 -24.72 -9.91 40.00
C THR A 437 -23.44 -9.37 40.65
N SER A 438 -23.57 -8.52 41.68
CA SER A 438 -22.43 -7.89 42.35
C SER A 438 -21.37 -8.90 42.77
N MET A 439 -20.12 -8.67 42.37
CA MET A 439 -18.99 -9.58 42.59
C MET A 439 -17.67 -8.83 42.84
N LYS A 440 -16.74 -9.48 43.52
CA LYS A 440 -15.37 -8.99 43.75
C LYS A 440 -14.54 -9.17 42.48
N GLN A 441 -14.17 -8.06 41.83
CA GLN A 441 -13.23 -8.00 40.71
C GLN A 441 -12.04 -7.10 41.08
N ARG A 442 -10.85 -7.44 40.61
CA ARG A 442 -9.58 -6.72 40.80
C ARG A 442 -8.89 -6.58 39.46
N TYR A 443 -8.19 -5.47 39.25
CA TYR A 443 -7.31 -5.32 38.10
C TYR A 443 -5.95 -4.77 38.54
N HIS A 444 -4.90 -5.17 37.83
CA HIS A 444 -3.58 -4.56 37.86
C HIS A 444 -3.20 -4.18 36.42
N TYR A 445 -2.49 -3.08 36.25
CA TYR A 445 -2.03 -2.58 34.95
C TYR A 445 -0.67 -1.91 35.13
N ASN A 446 0.05 -1.70 34.02
CA ASN A 446 1.46 -1.28 34.02
C ASN A 446 2.38 -2.26 34.80
N VAL A 447 2.04 -3.57 34.78
CA VAL A 447 2.80 -4.61 35.48
C VAL A 447 3.95 -5.09 34.60
N MET A 448 5.19 -4.99 35.09
CA MET A 448 6.37 -5.57 34.44
C MET A 448 6.43 -7.09 34.68
N ASP A 449 7.02 -7.82 33.75
CA ASP A 449 7.28 -9.27 33.79
C ASP A 449 7.72 -9.77 35.18
N SER A 450 8.72 -9.11 35.79
CA SER A 450 9.29 -9.47 37.10
C SER A 450 8.36 -9.27 38.30
N ARG A 451 7.24 -8.58 38.14
CA ARG A 451 6.22 -8.35 39.19
C ARG A 451 4.92 -9.11 38.95
N LEU A 452 4.74 -9.70 37.77
CA LEU A 452 3.52 -10.39 37.37
C LEU A 452 3.09 -11.46 38.39
N HIS A 453 4.04 -12.30 38.81
CA HIS A 453 3.81 -13.37 39.80
C HIS A 453 3.28 -12.86 41.15
N GLN A 454 3.84 -11.76 41.67
CA GLN A 454 3.43 -11.15 42.94
C GLN A 454 1.97 -10.65 42.91
N HIS A 455 1.51 -10.17 41.75
CA HIS A 455 0.13 -9.74 41.56
C HIS A 455 -0.86 -10.91 41.41
N VAL A 456 -0.44 -12.03 40.79
CA VAL A 456 -1.29 -13.20 40.57
C VAL A 456 -1.46 -14.02 41.86
N GLU A 457 -0.38 -14.33 42.57
CA GLU A 457 -0.49 -15.10 43.82
C GLU A 457 -1.28 -14.33 44.89
N LYS A 458 -1.07 -13.01 45.02
CA LYS A 458 -1.92 -12.16 45.88
C LYS A 458 -3.38 -12.04 45.40
N GLY A 459 -3.67 -12.29 44.13
CA GLY A 459 -5.05 -12.45 43.65
C GLY A 459 -5.66 -13.77 44.14
N LYS A 460 -4.91 -14.86 44.00
CA LYS A 460 -5.27 -16.23 44.35
C LYS A 460 -5.44 -16.43 45.87
N GLU A 461 -4.59 -15.83 46.70
CA GLU A 461 -4.78 -15.70 48.16
C GLU A 461 -6.13 -15.03 48.52
N ASP A 462 -6.52 -14.02 47.74
CA ASP A 462 -7.77 -13.26 47.87
C ASP A 462 -9.01 -13.97 47.28
N GLY A 463 -8.86 -15.21 46.79
CA GLY A 463 -9.93 -15.98 46.12
C GLY A 463 -10.27 -15.51 44.70
N LEU A 464 -9.36 -14.80 44.03
CA LEU A 464 -9.56 -14.24 42.69
C LEU A 464 -8.71 -15.00 41.66
N TYR A 465 -9.34 -15.44 40.57
CA TYR A 465 -8.64 -16.04 39.43
C TYR A 465 -8.61 -15.09 38.25
N ILE A 466 -7.56 -15.15 37.43
CA ILE A 466 -7.42 -14.34 36.21
C ILE A 466 -8.56 -14.66 35.25
N SER A 467 -9.31 -13.63 34.87
CA SER A 467 -10.42 -13.70 33.92
C SER A 467 -10.04 -13.18 32.53
N CYS A 468 -9.19 -12.14 32.44
CA CYS A 468 -8.56 -11.73 31.18
C CYS A 468 -7.21 -11.03 31.36
N VAL A 469 -6.32 -11.20 30.37
CA VAL A 469 -5.01 -10.52 30.27
C VAL A 469 -4.86 -9.75 28.96
N ALA A 470 -4.05 -8.69 28.98
CA ALA A 470 -3.63 -7.93 27.82
C ALA A 470 -2.24 -7.33 28.05
N SER A 471 -1.54 -6.88 27.00
CA SER A 471 -0.29 -6.13 27.11
C SER A 471 -0.36 -4.82 26.34
N SER A 472 0.29 -3.79 26.87
CA SER A 472 0.60 -2.54 26.16
C SER A 472 2.11 -2.38 26.13
N LEU A 473 2.72 -2.52 24.95
CA LEU A 473 4.17 -2.64 24.76
C LEU A 473 4.72 -3.85 25.55
N ASN A 474 5.47 -3.60 26.62
CA ASN A 474 6.07 -4.60 27.52
C ASN A 474 5.45 -4.55 28.93
N LEU A 475 4.19 -4.12 29.05
CA LEU A 475 3.51 -3.92 30.33
C LEU A 475 2.13 -4.59 30.33
N TRP A 476 1.95 -5.52 31.26
CA TRP A 476 0.74 -6.32 31.38
C TRP A 476 -0.38 -5.55 32.09
N ALA A 477 -1.60 -5.82 31.64
CA ALA A 477 -2.83 -5.66 32.40
C ALA A 477 -3.44 -7.04 32.67
N VAL A 478 -3.84 -7.26 33.93
CA VAL A 478 -4.39 -8.52 34.44
C VAL A 478 -5.65 -8.20 35.21
N VAL A 479 -6.78 -8.79 34.81
CA VAL A 479 -8.06 -8.72 35.53
C VAL A 479 -8.33 -10.06 36.18
N MET A 480 -8.78 -10.05 37.43
CA MET A 480 -9.07 -11.24 38.23
C MET A 480 -10.41 -11.08 38.96
N ASP A 481 -11.24 -12.12 38.97
CA ASP A 481 -12.52 -12.12 39.71
C ASP A 481 -12.97 -13.50 40.20
N VAL A 482 -13.89 -13.46 41.17
CA VAL A 482 -14.56 -14.65 41.72
C VAL A 482 -15.60 -15.22 40.74
N GLY A 483 -16.07 -14.40 39.79
CA GLY A 483 -17.12 -14.75 38.82
C GLY A 483 -16.68 -15.67 37.68
N THR A 484 -15.45 -16.18 37.73
CA THR A 484 -14.88 -17.15 36.78
C THR A 484 -15.39 -18.57 37.00
N GLY A 485 -15.65 -18.96 38.25
CA GLY A 485 -15.99 -20.34 38.61
C GLY A 485 -14.83 -21.35 38.46
N PHE A 486 -13.59 -20.87 38.34
CA PHE A 486 -12.40 -21.73 38.28
C PHE A 486 -12.07 -22.32 39.67
N THR A 487 -11.42 -23.49 39.68
CA THR A 487 -11.04 -24.24 40.89
C THR A 487 -9.53 -24.42 41.03
N SER A 488 -8.77 -24.22 39.96
CA SER A 488 -7.31 -24.08 39.97
C SER A 488 -6.86 -23.35 38.71
N GLN A 489 -5.70 -22.68 38.76
CA GLN A 489 -5.14 -21.93 37.65
C GLN A 489 -3.61 -22.02 37.67
N VAL A 490 -3.02 -22.17 36.49
CA VAL A 490 -1.58 -22.09 36.21
C VAL A 490 -1.38 -21.08 35.08
N TYR A 491 -0.19 -20.51 34.98
CA TYR A 491 0.15 -19.61 33.88
C TYR A 491 1.64 -19.70 33.59
N GLU A 492 2.03 -19.34 32.37
CA GLU A 492 3.42 -19.21 31.94
C GLU A 492 3.61 -17.87 31.25
N LEU A 493 4.70 -17.18 31.58
CA LEU A 493 5.22 -16.06 30.83
C LEU A 493 6.47 -16.54 30.08
N SER A 494 6.35 -16.74 28.78
CA SER A 494 7.39 -17.33 27.94
C SER A 494 7.87 -16.35 26.86
N PRO A 495 9.16 -16.30 26.51
CA PRO A 495 9.66 -15.56 25.35
C PRO A 495 9.26 -16.21 24.00
N ILE A 496 8.56 -17.35 24.04
CA ILE A 496 8.03 -18.05 22.87
C ILE A 496 6.51 -17.86 22.83
N PHE A 497 6.00 -17.21 21.79
CA PHE A 497 4.57 -17.06 21.59
C PHE A 497 3.89 -18.42 21.42
N LEU A 498 2.95 -18.74 22.32
CA LEU A 498 2.31 -20.06 22.46
C LEU A 498 3.33 -21.21 22.62
N HIS A 499 4.01 -21.23 23.76
CA HIS A 499 4.98 -22.27 24.14
C HIS A 499 4.35 -23.68 24.18
N LYS A 500 4.47 -24.38 23.04
CA LYS A 500 3.73 -25.60 22.72
C LYS A 500 3.93 -26.74 23.71
N GLU A 501 5.16 -26.92 24.19
CA GLU A 501 5.54 -28.07 25.03
C GLU A 501 4.91 -27.96 26.42
N TRP A 502 5.01 -26.78 27.06
CA TRP A 502 4.33 -26.49 28.33
C TRP A 502 2.79 -26.56 28.19
N ILE A 503 2.22 -26.02 27.11
CA ILE A 503 0.78 -26.10 26.84
C ILE A 503 0.29 -27.55 26.77
N MET A 504 1.03 -28.43 26.08
CA MET A 504 0.69 -29.86 26.00
C MET A 504 0.79 -30.55 27.38
N GLU A 505 1.84 -30.27 28.14
CA GLU A 505 2.00 -30.78 29.51
C GLU A 505 0.84 -30.36 30.44
N GLN A 506 0.33 -29.13 30.29
CA GLN A 506 -0.81 -28.65 31.08
C GLN A 506 -2.16 -29.21 30.58
N TRP A 507 -2.31 -29.50 29.28
CA TRP A 507 -3.48 -30.22 28.73
C TRP A 507 -3.57 -31.64 29.29
N ASP A 508 -2.48 -32.40 29.33
CA ASP A 508 -2.44 -33.74 29.95
C ASP A 508 -2.83 -33.68 31.43
N LYS A 509 -2.44 -32.59 32.12
CA LYS A 509 -2.84 -32.29 33.50
C LYS A 509 -4.28 -31.76 33.64
N ASN A 510 -5.08 -31.73 32.57
CA ASN A 510 -6.48 -31.25 32.53
C ASN A 510 -6.66 -29.74 32.83
N TYR A 511 -5.70 -28.88 32.51
CA TYR A 511 -5.89 -27.43 32.44
C TYR A 511 -6.27 -26.98 31.02
N TYR A 512 -6.98 -25.86 30.87
CA TYR A 512 -7.48 -25.35 29.58
C TYR A 512 -7.13 -23.86 29.40
N ILE A 513 -6.73 -23.41 28.20
CA ILE A 513 -6.26 -22.03 27.96
C ILE A 513 -7.42 -21.02 28.06
N THR A 514 -7.58 -20.42 29.24
CA THR A 514 -8.64 -19.46 29.54
C THR A 514 -8.30 -18.02 29.19
N SER A 515 -7.01 -17.66 29.07
CA SER A 515 -6.61 -16.34 28.57
C SER A 515 -5.20 -16.35 27.96
N VAL A 516 -4.95 -15.46 27.02
CA VAL A 516 -3.63 -15.30 26.37
C VAL A 516 -3.44 -13.85 25.89
N ALA A 517 -2.23 -13.32 26.02
CA ALA A 517 -1.82 -12.07 25.38
C ALA A 517 -0.31 -12.08 25.05
N GLY A 518 0.07 -11.37 23.99
CA GLY A 518 1.47 -11.15 23.59
C GLY A 518 1.92 -9.71 23.86
N ALA A 519 3.21 -9.52 24.07
CA ALA A 519 3.88 -8.23 24.28
C ALA A 519 4.87 -7.95 23.14
N CYS A 520 5.24 -6.68 22.91
CA CYS A 520 6.07 -6.29 21.75
C CYS A 520 7.54 -6.73 21.84
N ASN A 521 8.01 -7.18 23.01
CA ASN A 521 9.28 -7.88 23.20
C ASN A 521 9.27 -9.35 22.75
N GLY A 522 8.13 -9.87 22.28
CA GLY A 522 7.94 -11.28 21.89
C GLY A 522 7.46 -12.19 23.03
N SER A 523 7.44 -11.70 24.27
CA SER A 523 6.91 -12.46 25.41
C SER A 523 5.40 -12.69 25.27
N ALA A 524 4.94 -13.88 25.63
CA ALA A 524 3.53 -14.24 25.71
C ALA A 524 3.18 -14.74 27.11
N LEU A 525 2.05 -14.26 27.63
CA LEU A 525 1.44 -14.75 28.86
C LEU A 525 0.29 -15.69 28.49
N VAL A 526 0.42 -16.98 28.83
CA VAL A 526 -0.62 -18.00 28.64
C VAL A 526 -1.17 -18.38 30.01
N VAL A 527 -2.49 -18.28 30.20
CA VAL A 527 -3.18 -18.61 31.45
C VAL A 527 -4.10 -19.81 31.22
N MET A 528 -3.95 -20.85 32.03
CA MET A 528 -4.71 -22.10 31.91
C MET A 528 -5.40 -22.49 33.22
N SER A 529 -6.68 -22.85 33.15
CA SER A 529 -7.52 -23.06 34.35
C SER A 529 -8.25 -24.41 34.36
N LYS A 530 -8.70 -24.80 35.55
CA LYS A 530 -9.61 -25.92 35.84
C LYS A 530 -10.91 -25.39 36.41
N GLY A 531 -11.99 -26.14 36.23
CA GLY A 531 -13.33 -25.81 36.75
C GLY A 531 -14.27 -25.19 35.72
N SER A 532 -15.57 -25.30 35.98
CA SER A 532 -16.69 -24.61 35.30
C SER A 532 -16.67 -24.49 33.77
N LYS A 533 -16.61 -25.66 33.09
CA LYS A 533 -17.17 -25.92 31.74
C LYS A 533 -16.98 -24.82 30.67
N TRP A 534 -15.93 -25.04 29.86
CA TRP A 534 -15.60 -24.44 28.55
C TRP A 534 -14.85 -23.11 28.57
N GLY A 535 -13.59 -23.18 28.13
CA GLY A 535 -12.68 -22.05 27.92
C GLY A 535 -11.53 -22.44 27.01
N ILE A 536 -11.83 -22.88 25.78
CA ILE A 536 -10.93 -22.91 24.61
C ILE A 536 -11.77 -22.57 23.39
N VAL A 537 -11.27 -21.71 22.51
CA VAL A 537 -11.96 -21.35 21.25
C VAL A 537 -11.60 -22.35 20.15
N MET A 538 -12.14 -23.57 20.28
CA MET A 538 -12.19 -24.56 19.21
C MET A 538 -13.57 -25.23 19.23
N SER A 539 -14.30 -25.14 18.12
CA SER A 539 -15.77 -25.32 18.12
C SER A 539 -16.22 -26.77 17.92
N ARG A 540 -16.50 -27.47 19.02
CA ARG A 540 -17.54 -28.51 19.06
C ARG A 540 -18.23 -28.57 20.42
N ASN A 541 -19.55 -28.63 20.42
CA ASN A 541 -20.44 -28.77 21.59
C ASN A 541 -20.47 -27.64 22.63
N ALA A 542 -19.97 -26.43 22.31
CA ALA A 542 -20.42 -25.22 23.02
C ALA A 542 -21.89 -24.91 22.65
N GLY A 543 -22.74 -24.58 23.63
CA GLY A 543 -24.21 -24.53 23.51
C GLY A 543 -24.82 -23.37 22.70
N TYR A 544 -24.05 -22.75 21.80
CA TYR A 544 -24.47 -21.65 20.94
C TYR A 544 -25.09 -22.18 19.64
N LEU A 545 -26.03 -21.44 19.04
CA LEU A 545 -26.63 -21.80 17.74
C LEU A 545 -25.68 -21.51 16.57
N SER A 546 -24.91 -20.44 16.71
CA SER A 546 -23.95 -19.97 15.72
C SER A 546 -22.83 -19.18 16.43
N GLN A 547 -21.66 -19.19 15.80
CA GLN A 547 -20.51 -18.38 16.20
C GLN A 547 -19.90 -17.75 14.94
N VAL A 548 -19.33 -16.57 15.10
CA VAL A 548 -18.66 -15.80 14.04
C VAL A 548 -17.32 -15.33 14.60
N VAL A 549 -16.28 -15.43 13.77
CA VAL A 549 -14.99 -14.77 14.02
C VAL A 549 -14.89 -13.61 13.03
N GLU A 550 -14.78 -12.39 13.54
CA GLU A 550 -14.41 -11.22 12.74
C GLU A 550 -12.91 -10.99 12.91
N LEU A 551 -12.17 -10.94 11.81
CA LEU A 551 -10.73 -10.65 11.76
C LEU A 551 -10.55 -9.36 10.95
N ASP A 552 -10.02 -8.31 11.57
CA ASP A 552 -9.81 -7.01 10.93
C ASP A 552 -8.48 -6.40 11.42
N PHE A 553 -7.86 -5.58 10.58
CA PHE A 553 -6.69 -4.76 10.92
C PHE A 553 -7.11 -3.53 11.77
N LEU A 554 -8.40 -3.22 11.79
CA LEU A 554 -9.04 -2.10 12.49
C LEU A 554 -10.06 -2.64 13.51
N TYR A 555 -10.67 -1.76 14.34
CA TYR A 555 -11.78 -2.17 15.20
C TYR A 555 -13.09 -2.23 14.38
N PRO A 556 -13.71 -3.40 14.18
CA PRO A 556 -14.82 -3.59 13.23
C PRO A 556 -16.17 -3.17 13.87
N SER A 557 -16.26 -1.91 14.28
CA SER A 557 -17.43 -1.34 15.00
C SER A 557 -18.76 -1.63 14.31
N GLU A 558 -18.86 -1.31 13.01
CA GLU A 558 -20.08 -1.52 12.23
C GLU A 558 -20.42 -3.01 12.07
N GLY A 559 -19.41 -3.87 11.89
CA GLY A 559 -19.58 -5.33 11.88
C GLY A 559 -20.12 -5.84 13.21
N ILE A 560 -19.55 -5.39 14.33
CA ILE A 560 -19.99 -5.74 15.69
C ILE A 560 -21.43 -5.27 15.92
N HIS A 561 -21.78 -4.03 15.61
CA HIS A 561 -23.16 -3.52 15.78
C HIS A 561 -24.18 -4.29 14.91
N ARG A 562 -23.88 -4.50 13.62
CA ARG A 562 -24.72 -5.27 12.68
C ARG A 562 -24.92 -6.74 13.08
N ARG A 563 -24.02 -7.30 13.92
CA ARG A 563 -24.15 -8.64 14.53
C ARG A 563 -24.87 -8.58 15.88
N TRP A 564 -24.71 -7.50 16.65
CA TRP A 564 -25.40 -7.25 17.92
C TRP A 564 -26.92 -7.18 17.74
N GLU A 565 -27.37 -6.45 16.72
CA GLU A 565 -28.78 -6.39 16.27
C GLU A 565 -29.33 -7.79 15.94
N LYS A 566 -28.48 -8.67 15.41
CA LYS A 566 -28.79 -10.07 15.07
C LYS A 566 -28.60 -11.03 16.25
N GLY A 567 -28.54 -10.51 17.49
CA GLY A 567 -28.54 -11.30 18.73
C GLY A 567 -27.18 -11.87 19.15
N TYR A 568 -26.08 -11.52 18.47
CA TYR A 568 -24.74 -11.96 18.88
C TYR A 568 -24.19 -11.10 20.02
N ARG A 569 -23.26 -11.64 20.82
CA ARG A 569 -22.48 -10.92 21.83
C ARG A 569 -21.00 -11.29 21.73
N ILE A 570 -20.11 -10.38 22.09
CA ILE A 570 -18.67 -10.65 22.13
C ILE A 570 -18.40 -11.59 23.31
N THR A 571 -17.78 -12.72 23.01
CA THR A 571 -17.44 -13.79 23.96
C THR A 571 -15.93 -13.93 24.18
N SER A 572 -15.11 -13.44 23.26
CA SER A 572 -13.66 -13.26 23.43
C SER A 572 -13.16 -12.21 22.43
N ALA A 573 -12.05 -11.55 22.77
CA ALA A 573 -11.34 -10.61 21.91
C ALA A 573 -9.82 -10.75 22.13
N ALA A 574 -9.04 -10.63 21.06
CA ALA A 574 -7.58 -10.58 21.09
C ALA A 574 -7.08 -9.53 20.08
N ALA A 575 -5.89 -8.97 20.31
CA ALA A 575 -5.27 -8.01 19.40
C ALA A 575 -3.73 -8.09 19.43
N THR A 576 -3.11 -7.72 18.32
CA THR A 576 -1.68 -7.50 18.13
C THR A 576 -1.46 -6.06 17.60
N GLU A 577 -0.24 -5.72 17.15
CA GLU A 577 -0.01 -4.45 16.46
C GLU A 577 -0.59 -4.39 15.04
N ASP A 578 -0.90 -5.55 14.45
CA ASP A 578 -1.33 -5.70 13.05
C ASP A 578 -2.72 -6.31 12.86
N GLN A 579 -3.30 -7.01 13.85
CA GLN A 579 -4.56 -7.73 13.73
C GLN A 579 -5.41 -7.61 15.00
N ALA A 580 -6.73 -7.57 14.85
CA ALA A 580 -7.70 -7.72 15.91
C ALA A 580 -8.70 -8.85 15.57
N ALA A 581 -8.97 -9.71 16.55
CA ALA A 581 -9.83 -10.87 16.41
C ALA A 581 -10.96 -10.83 17.45
N PHE A 582 -12.22 -10.81 16.98
CA PHE A 582 -13.41 -10.77 17.83
C PHE A 582 -14.27 -12.02 17.60
N ILE A 583 -14.63 -12.71 18.69
CA ILE A 583 -15.41 -13.95 18.65
C ILE A 583 -16.81 -13.67 19.18
N LEU A 584 -17.78 -13.68 18.28
CA LEU A 584 -19.18 -13.36 18.48
C LEU A 584 -20.02 -14.65 18.56
N SER A 585 -20.83 -14.81 19.60
CA SER A 585 -21.66 -16.02 19.82
C SER A 585 -23.14 -15.66 20.04
N ALA A 586 -24.06 -16.55 19.64
CA ALA A 586 -25.51 -16.41 19.82
C ALA A 586 -26.13 -17.59 20.62
N SER A 587 -26.87 -17.28 21.70
CA SER A 587 -27.35 -18.24 22.70
C SER A 587 -28.70 -18.90 22.37
N LYS A 588 -28.89 -20.16 22.77
CA LYS A 588 -30.20 -20.86 22.71
C LYS A 588 -31.22 -20.44 23.79
N ARG A 589 -30.78 -19.75 24.85
CA ARG A 589 -31.67 -19.27 25.92
C ARG A 589 -31.78 -17.75 25.84
N LYS A 590 -33.00 -17.22 26.05
CA LYS A 590 -33.15 -15.87 26.60
C LYS A 590 -32.51 -15.85 27.99
N SER A 591 -31.21 -15.58 28.05
CA SER A 591 -30.64 -15.01 29.28
C SER A 591 -31.38 -13.70 29.56
N GLN A 592 -31.55 -13.37 30.85
CA GLN A 592 -31.88 -11.99 31.27
C GLN A 592 -30.97 -11.01 30.52
N ASP A 593 -31.46 -9.82 30.19
CA ASP A 593 -30.74 -8.87 29.32
C ASP A 593 -29.36 -8.51 29.85
N ILE A 594 -28.35 -9.27 29.39
CA ILE A 594 -26.94 -9.00 29.66
C ILE A 594 -26.59 -7.79 28.80
N MET A 595 -26.76 -6.62 29.41
CA MET A 595 -26.22 -5.37 28.91
C MET A 595 -24.69 -5.55 28.81
N GLN A 596 -24.24 -5.66 27.57
CA GLN A 596 -22.84 -5.61 27.20
C GLN A 596 -22.53 -4.17 26.79
N GLU A 597 -21.34 -3.68 27.12
CA GLU A 597 -20.86 -2.37 26.69
C GLU A 597 -19.42 -2.45 26.20
N THR A 598 -19.06 -1.62 25.22
CA THR A 598 -17.72 -1.52 24.64
C THR A 598 -17.17 -0.11 24.83
N LEU A 599 -16.04 0.01 25.52
CA LEU A 599 -15.35 1.28 25.77
C LEU A 599 -13.99 1.31 25.07
N ARG A 600 -13.67 2.43 24.41
CA ARG A 600 -12.36 2.72 23.82
C ARG A 600 -11.67 3.85 24.59
N THR A 601 -10.44 3.67 25.07
CA THR A 601 -9.66 4.71 25.77
C THR A 601 -8.18 4.70 25.41
N SER A 602 -7.54 5.88 25.33
CA SER A 602 -6.10 6.02 25.06
C SER A 602 -5.19 5.56 26.21
N ALA A 603 -5.69 5.59 27.44
CA ALA A 603 -5.04 5.02 28.62
C ALA A 603 -5.89 3.88 29.20
N PHE A 604 -5.31 3.06 30.08
CA PHE A 604 -6.06 1.99 30.76
C PHE A 604 -7.25 2.60 31.54
N PRO A 605 -8.50 2.10 31.37
CA PRO A 605 -9.72 2.82 31.78
C PRO A 605 -10.03 2.77 33.29
N SER A 606 -9.02 2.86 34.18
CA SER A 606 -9.13 2.67 35.63
C SER A 606 -10.19 3.53 36.34
N THR A 607 -10.50 4.73 35.82
CA THR A 607 -11.60 5.58 36.31
C THR A 607 -12.97 5.04 35.91
N HIS A 608 -13.12 4.61 34.66
CA HIS A 608 -14.37 4.08 34.12
C HIS A 608 -14.69 2.70 34.71
N VAL A 609 -13.69 1.86 34.97
CA VAL A 609 -13.90 0.56 35.64
C VAL A 609 -14.62 0.73 36.98
N LYS A 610 -14.28 1.76 37.76
CA LYS A 610 -14.95 2.07 39.03
C LYS A 610 -16.39 2.55 38.83
N ASP A 611 -16.65 3.43 37.86
CA ASP A 611 -18.00 3.87 37.48
C ASP A 611 -18.88 2.70 37.02
N LYS A 612 -18.30 1.76 36.28
CA LYS A 612 -18.99 0.56 35.77
C LYS A 612 -19.29 -0.44 36.89
N TRP A 613 -18.37 -0.66 37.83
CA TRP A 613 -18.65 -1.48 39.02
C TRP A 613 -19.81 -0.93 39.87
N LEU A 614 -19.95 0.39 40.03
CA LEU A 614 -21.11 1.01 40.70
C LEU A 614 -22.45 0.73 39.98
N LYS A 615 -22.41 0.32 38.71
CA LYS A 615 -23.56 -0.02 37.86
C LYS A 615 -23.70 -1.52 37.63
N ASN A 616 -23.00 -2.35 38.43
CA ASN A 616 -22.90 -3.81 38.28
C ASN A 616 -22.38 -4.29 36.90
N LEU A 617 -21.62 -3.45 36.21
CA LEU A 617 -20.94 -3.73 34.94
C LEU A 617 -19.48 -4.09 35.21
N TYR A 618 -19.08 -5.30 34.84
CA TYR A 618 -17.75 -5.86 35.12
C TYR A 618 -17.01 -6.17 33.83
N ILE A 619 -15.68 -5.99 33.84
CA ILE A 619 -14.85 -6.33 32.67
C ILE A 619 -15.00 -7.82 32.40
N SER A 620 -15.35 -8.19 31.16
CA SER A 620 -15.44 -9.58 30.70
C SER A 620 -14.37 -9.92 29.66
N SER A 621 -13.79 -8.92 29.00
CA SER A 621 -12.64 -9.06 28.11
C SER A 621 -11.99 -7.69 27.91
N ILE A 622 -10.69 -7.67 27.72
CA ILE A 622 -9.90 -6.46 27.46
C ILE A 622 -8.79 -6.79 26.47
N CYS A 623 -8.51 -5.88 25.54
CA CYS A 623 -7.31 -5.91 24.72
C CYS A 623 -6.76 -4.49 24.52
N TYR A 624 -5.53 -4.41 24.01
CA TYR A 624 -4.89 -3.17 23.60
C TYR A 624 -4.30 -3.38 22.21
N GLY A 625 -4.55 -2.45 21.30
CA GLY A 625 -4.17 -2.59 19.89
C GLY A 625 -4.54 -1.34 19.10
N ARG A 626 -4.17 -1.30 17.82
CA ARG A 626 -4.44 -0.14 16.96
C ARG A 626 -5.94 0.04 16.74
N THR A 627 -6.38 1.29 16.84
CA THR A 627 -7.75 1.72 16.55
C THR A 627 -7.75 2.95 15.65
N VAL A 628 -8.74 3.04 14.78
CA VAL A 628 -9.08 4.28 14.07
C VAL A 628 -10.05 5.07 14.94
N SER A 629 -9.83 6.38 15.07
CA SER A 629 -10.72 7.28 15.83
C SER A 629 -12.09 7.37 15.18
#